data_AF-A0A5E6NYF5-F1
#
_entry.id   AF-A0A5E6NYF5-F1
#
_cell.length_a   1.000
_cell.length_b   1.000
_cell.length_c   1.000
_cell.angle_alpha   90.00
_cell.angle_beta   90.00
_cell.angle_gamma   90.00
#
_symmetry.space_group_name_H-M   'P 1'
#
loop_
_entity.id
_entity.type
_entity.pdbx_description
1 polymer ?
#
loop_
_entity_poly.entity_id
_entity_poly.type
_entity_poly.pdbx_seq_one_letter_code
_entity_poly.pdbx_strand_id
1 'polypeptide(L)'
;MIHRLEKLRQEKVYGVRQVRTWREAATRFLVEFKDQASISLSASHIEQLDPYIGDLPITHIDDGTLAAFKRDRQQPTTTKSGKVKPGVSNRTVNIALQRVVRILNLCHRKWRDAEKRPWLDSVPMISMLEERKSSRKPYPMSWAEQSTLFSEIPDHLLRMSLYKVNTGSREQEVCKLQWDWEIRVPELEASVFLIPADFGGRNEKSGVKNGDERLVVLNKVAMSVIDGQRGLHPTYVFPYGQTDERGPTAMHRMNDTAWKKARVRAAAKWEAEHKSPAHPGFRSIRVHDLKHTFGRRLRAAGVTLEDRKALLGHKNGSVTSHYSTAELEQLITEANKVSATDSRGPALTILRRKTA
;
A
#
# COMPACT_ATOMS: atom_id res chain seq x y z
N MET A 1 9.57 50.81 6.34
CA MET A 1 8.29 51.08 5.62
C MET A 1 8.54 51.53 4.17
N ILE A 2 9.51 52.42 3.92
CA ILE A 2 9.88 52.93 2.58
C ILE A 2 10.32 51.83 1.61
N HIS A 3 11.22 50.91 2.00
CA HIS A 3 11.70 49.81 1.14
C HIS A 3 10.59 48.86 0.63
N ARG A 4 9.51 48.67 1.42
CA ARG A 4 8.39 47.81 1.04
C ARG A 4 7.46 48.49 0.04
N LEU A 5 7.27 49.81 0.18
CA LEU A 5 6.54 50.65 -0.77
C LEU A 5 7.29 50.80 -2.09
N GLU A 6 8.62 50.90 -2.06
CA GLU A 6 9.49 50.93 -3.25
C GLU A 6 9.34 49.64 -4.08
N LYS A 7 9.40 48.46 -3.43
CA LYS A 7 9.18 47.15 -4.09
C LYS A 7 7.81 47.06 -4.74
N LEU A 8 6.75 47.43 -4.02
CA LEU A 8 5.38 47.42 -4.55
C LEU A 8 5.19 48.41 -5.71
N ARG A 9 5.88 49.56 -5.67
CA ARG A 9 5.88 50.54 -6.76
C ARG A 9 6.65 50.04 -7.98
N GLN A 10 7.78 49.37 -7.80
CA GLN A 10 8.53 48.77 -8.91
C GLN A 10 7.79 47.60 -9.57
N GLU A 11 7.11 46.75 -8.79
CA GLU A 11 6.25 45.69 -9.32
C GLU A 11 5.12 46.26 -10.20
N LYS A 12 4.49 47.35 -9.75
CA LYS A 12 3.35 47.97 -10.45
C LYS A 12 3.73 48.85 -11.64
N VAL A 13 4.90 49.51 -11.60
CA VAL A 13 5.35 50.47 -12.64
C VAL A 13 6.25 49.82 -13.69
N TYR A 14 7.11 48.87 -13.30
CA TYR A 14 8.08 48.23 -14.20
C TYR A 14 7.72 46.77 -14.53
N GLY A 15 6.61 46.24 -14.01
CA GLY A 15 6.15 44.87 -14.27
C GLY A 15 7.06 43.79 -13.68
N VAL A 16 7.96 44.13 -12.75
CA VAL A 16 8.91 43.20 -12.12
C VAL A 16 8.12 42.10 -11.42
N ARG A 17 8.45 40.84 -11.73
CA ARG A 17 7.80 39.69 -11.12
C ARG A 17 8.21 39.54 -9.66
N GLN A 18 7.24 39.31 -8.79
CA GLN A 18 7.52 38.88 -7.43
C GLN A 18 8.27 37.54 -7.45
N VAL A 19 9.46 37.52 -6.85
CA VAL A 19 10.21 36.27 -6.65
C VAL A 19 9.53 35.45 -5.56
N ARG A 20 9.11 34.22 -5.91
CA ARG A 20 8.48 33.28 -5.00
C ARG A 20 9.45 32.17 -4.62
N THR A 21 9.49 31.78 -3.34
CA THR A 21 10.38 30.71 -2.87
C THR A 21 9.68 29.34 -2.87
N TRP A 22 10.46 28.26 -2.79
CA TRP A 22 9.93 26.91 -2.56
C TRP A 22 9.02 26.86 -1.35
N ARG A 23 9.45 27.44 -0.21
CA ARG A 23 8.69 27.40 1.04
C ARG A 23 7.31 28.03 0.89
N GLU A 24 7.21 29.19 0.24
CA GLU A 24 5.92 29.82 -0.05
C GLU A 24 5.00 28.92 -0.90
N ALA A 25 5.55 28.32 -1.96
CA ALA A 25 4.83 27.40 -2.83
C ALA A 25 4.38 26.14 -2.08
N ALA A 26 5.25 25.57 -1.25
CA ALA A 26 4.97 24.38 -0.47
C ALA A 26 3.94 24.63 0.65
N THR A 27 4.00 25.78 1.33
CA THR A 27 2.98 26.18 2.31
C THR A 27 1.62 26.34 1.63
N ARG A 28 1.56 27.01 0.47
CA ARG A 28 0.31 27.13 -0.30
C ARG A 28 -0.25 25.76 -0.68
N PHE A 29 0.61 24.83 -1.14
CA PHE A 29 0.21 23.46 -1.44
C PHE A 29 -0.43 22.77 -0.23
N LEU A 30 0.19 22.86 0.94
CA LEU A 30 -0.31 22.22 2.15
C LEU A 30 -1.66 22.77 2.60
N VAL A 31 -1.89 24.07 2.44
CA VAL A 31 -3.18 24.72 2.74
C VAL A 31 -4.25 24.33 1.73
N GLU A 32 -3.94 24.42 0.44
CA GLU A 32 -4.91 24.17 -0.65
C GLU A 32 -5.33 22.70 -0.73
N PHE A 33 -4.42 21.78 -0.42
CA PHE A 33 -4.64 20.33 -0.51
C PHE A 33 -4.76 19.67 0.88
N LYS A 34 -5.11 20.43 1.92
CA LYS A 34 -5.24 19.97 3.31
C LYS A 34 -6.17 18.77 3.50
N ASP A 35 -7.12 18.58 2.60
CA ASP A 35 -8.13 17.51 2.68
C ASP A 35 -7.70 16.24 1.94
N GLN A 36 -6.55 16.23 1.25
CA GLN A 36 -6.05 15.02 0.60
C GLN A 36 -5.66 13.97 1.64
N ALA A 37 -6.12 12.73 1.44
CA ALA A 37 -5.73 11.55 2.21
C ALA A 37 -4.21 11.43 2.45
N SER A 38 -3.40 11.78 1.44
CA SER A 38 -1.93 11.70 1.52
C SER A 38 -1.24 12.95 2.06
N ILE A 39 -1.97 13.94 2.57
CA ILE A 39 -1.39 15.26 2.88
C ILE A 39 -0.34 15.19 3.98
N SER A 40 -0.55 14.40 5.03
CA SER A 40 0.44 14.26 6.12
C SER A 40 1.76 13.66 5.60
N LEU A 41 1.68 12.71 4.66
CA LEU A 41 2.87 12.16 4.00
C LEU A 41 3.54 13.22 3.11
N SER A 42 2.76 14.02 2.39
CA SER A 42 3.29 15.14 1.62
C SER A 42 4.00 16.17 2.51
N ALA A 43 3.42 16.51 3.66
CA ALA A 43 4.01 17.42 4.63
C ALA A 43 5.36 16.91 5.14
N SER A 44 5.45 15.64 5.56
CA SER A 44 6.73 15.05 5.99
C SER A 44 7.81 15.05 4.90
N HIS A 45 7.44 14.91 3.62
CA HIS A 45 8.40 15.00 2.52
C HIS A 45 8.81 16.44 2.22
N ILE A 46 7.87 17.39 2.29
CA ILE A 46 8.14 18.81 2.13
C ILE A 46 9.06 19.32 3.23
N GLU A 47 8.82 18.93 4.48
CA GLU A 47 9.67 19.24 5.62
C GLU A 47 11.10 18.71 5.44
N GLN A 48 11.26 17.49 4.90
CA GLN A 48 12.59 16.93 4.58
C GLN A 48 13.31 17.68 3.45
N LEU A 49 12.57 18.34 2.56
CA LEU A 49 13.12 19.11 1.44
C LEU A 49 13.48 20.55 1.83
N ASP A 50 12.76 21.11 2.82
CA ASP A 50 12.86 22.52 3.18
C ASP A 50 14.30 22.98 3.53
N PRO A 51 15.13 22.22 4.28
CA PRO A 51 16.51 22.62 4.55
C PRO A 51 17.41 22.76 3.31
N TYR A 52 17.02 22.15 2.18
CA TYR A 52 17.82 22.14 0.96
C TYR A 52 17.36 23.19 -0.05
N ILE A 53 16.04 23.36 -0.19
CA ILE A 53 15.46 24.19 -1.26
C ILE A 53 14.46 25.23 -0.76
N GLY A 54 14.14 25.26 0.55
CA GLY A 54 13.13 26.13 1.18
C GLY A 54 13.23 27.60 0.78
N ASP A 55 14.43 28.15 0.90
CA ASP A 55 14.71 29.56 0.64
C ASP A 55 15.02 29.86 -0.83
N LEU A 56 15.16 28.84 -1.68
CA LEU A 56 15.46 29.03 -3.09
C LEU A 56 14.24 29.58 -3.84
N PRO A 57 14.45 30.52 -4.78
CA PRO A 57 13.41 30.87 -5.75
C PRO A 57 12.94 29.64 -6.52
N ILE A 58 11.64 29.51 -6.76
CA ILE A 58 11.08 28.38 -7.52
C ILE A 58 11.64 28.25 -8.94
N THR A 59 12.19 29.33 -9.49
CA THR A 59 12.86 29.38 -10.79
C THR A 59 14.25 28.73 -10.79
N HIS A 60 14.85 28.53 -9.62
CA HIS A 60 16.20 27.96 -9.45
C HIS A 60 16.18 26.50 -9.00
N ILE A 61 15.01 25.87 -8.92
CA ILE A 61 14.90 24.47 -8.49
C ILE A 61 15.16 23.55 -9.68
N ASP A 62 16.20 22.74 -9.59
CA ASP A 62 16.64 21.81 -10.64
C ASP A 62 17.29 20.54 -10.04
N ASP A 63 17.86 19.68 -10.89
CA ASP A 63 18.56 18.48 -10.43
C ASP A 63 19.81 18.79 -9.58
N GLY A 64 20.48 19.91 -9.82
CA GLY A 64 21.68 20.33 -9.10
C GLY A 64 21.35 20.70 -7.65
N THR A 65 20.35 21.55 -7.45
CA THR A 65 19.85 21.94 -6.12
C THR A 65 19.28 20.77 -5.33
N LEU A 66 18.70 19.77 -6.00
CA LEU A 66 18.17 18.55 -5.36
C LEU A 66 19.24 17.47 -5.10
N ALA A 67 20.46 17.62 -5.63
CA ALA A 67 21.50 16.59 -5.54
C ALA A 67 21.93 16.32 -4.09
N ALA A 68 22.04 17.37 -3.27
CA ALA A 68 22.39 17.24 -1.84
C ALA A 68 21.31 16.43 -1.09
N PHE A 69 20.03 16.77 -1.30
CA PHE A 69 18.92 16.01 -0.74
C PHE A 69 18.97 14.53 -1.16
N LYS A 70 19.14 14.23 -2.46
CA LYS A 70 19.21 12.84 -2.96
C LYS A 70 20.33 12.06 -2.25
N ARG A 71 21.53 12.65 -2.16
CA ARG A 71 22.71 12.05 -1.53
C ARG A 71 22.47 11.75 -0.05
N ASP A 72 22.02 12.74 0.72
CA ASP A 72 21.85 12.61 2.17
C ASP A 72 20.78 11.58 2.52
N ARG A 73 19.70 11.49 1.71
CA ARG A 73 18.66 10.49 1.93
C ARG A 73 19.16 9.07 1.67
N GLN A 74 20.09 8.88 0.73
CA GLN A 74 20.67 7.59 0.38
C GLN A 74 21.85 7.18 1.28
N GLN A 75 22.39 8.09 2.08
CA GLN A 75 23.47 7.77 3.01
C GLN A 75 22.97 6.93 4.19
N PRO A 76 23.72 5.88 4.59
CA PRO A 76 23.50 5.21 5.86
C PRO A 76 23.68 6.18 7.03
N THR A 77 22.85 6.03 8.04
CA THR A 77 22.90 6.85 9.27
C THR A 77 22.99 5.96 10.48
N THR A 78 23.48 6.48 11.60
CA THR A 78 23.55 5.72 12.85
C THR A 78 22.45 6.18 13.79
N THR A 79 21.68 5.24 14.32
CA THR A 79 20.66 5.52 15.34
C THR A 79 21.32 5.91 16.67
N LYS A 80 20.56 6.52 17.59
CA LYS A 80 21.03 6.86 18.95
C LYS A 80 21.61 5.67 19.71
N SER A 81 21.19 4.44 19.38
CA SER A 81 21.66 3.20 19.99
C SER A 81 22.86 2.57 19.24
N GLY A 82 23.57 3.33 18.39
CA GLY A 82 24.75 2.84 17.65
C GLY A 82 24.45 1.93 16.45
N LYS A 83 23.18 1.62 16.17
CA LYS A 83 22.81 0.72 15.07
C LYS A 83 22.83 1.47 13.73
N VAL A 84 23.57 0.93 12.76
CA VAL A 84 23.57 1.40 11.37
C VAL A 84 22.20 1.18 10.74
N LYS A 85 21.64 2.26 10.22
CA LYS A 85 20.40 2.32 9.45
C LYS A 85 20.77 2.57 7.99
N PRO A 86 20.35 1.69 7.06
CA PRO A 86 20.65 1.90 5.65
C PRO A 86 19.96 3.17 5.14
N GLY A 87 20.51 3.74 4.06
CA GLY A 87 19.87 4.83 3.32
C GLY A 87 18.48 4.45 2.83
N VAL A 88 17.65 5.46 2.57
CA VAL A 88 16.28 5.19 2.10
C VAL A 88 16.29 4.74 0.66
N SER A 89 15.29 3.92 0.31
CA SER A 89 15.14 3.41 -1.05
C SER A 89 14.94 4.54 -2.08
N ASN A 90 15.37 4.30 -3.32
CA ASN A 90 15.14 5.22 -4.44
C ASN A 90 13.65 5.60 -4.57
N ARG A 91 12.73 4.65 -4.34
CA ARG A 91 11.29 4.93 -4.33
C ARG A 91 10.90 6.01 -3.32
N THR A 92 11.47 5.95 -2.11
CA THR A 92 11.17 6.92 -1.05
C THR A 92 11.67 8.32 -1.42
N VAL A 93 12.87 8.41 -1.99
CA VAL A 93 13.39 9.69 -2.50
C VAL A 93 12.52 10.21 -3.63
N ASN A 94 12.17 9.35 -4.60
CA ASN A 94 11.33 9.71 -5.74
C ASN A 94 9.93 10.20 -5.32
N ILE A 95 9.34 9.68 -4.25
CA ILE A 95 8.07 10.21 -3.73
C ILE A 95 8.23 11.69 -3.32
N ALA A 96 9.34 12.06 -2.69
CA ALA A 96 9.63 13.47 -2.35
C ALA A 96 9.85 14.30 -3.62
N LEU A 97 10.65 13.81 -4.58
CA LEU A 97 10.88 14.51 -5.86
C LEU A 97 9.58 14.69 -6.66
N GLN A 98 8.66 13.72 -6.61
CA GLN A 98 7.33 13.83 -7.21
C GLN A 98 6.48 14.94 -6.56
N ARG A 99 6.69 15.23 -5.26
CA ARG A 99 6.06 16.40 -4.61
C ARG A 99 6.66 17.71 -5.11
N VAL A 100 7.98 17.76 -5.34
CA VAL A 100 8.64 18.89 -6.02
C VAL A 100 8.01 19.14 -7.38
N VAL A 101 8.01 18.13 -8.25
CA VAL A 101 7.43 18.24 -9.60
C VAL A 101 5.95 18.64 -9.54
N ARG A 102 5.17 18.09 -8.60
CA ARG A 102 3.75 18.45 -8.45
C ARG A 102 3.56 19.93 -8.08
N ILE A 103 4.32 20.43 -7.13
CA ILE A 103 4.22 21.83 -6.69
C ILE A 103 4.68 22.78 -7.80
N LEU A 104 5.79 22.49 -8.49
CA LEU A 104 6.24 23.29 -9.63
C LEU A 104 5.21 23.29 -10.77
N ASN A 105 4.55 22.16 -11.03
CA ASN A 105 3.44 22.11 -11.99
C ASN A 105 2.25 22.97 -11.56
N LEU A 106 1.96 23.10 -10.26
CA LEU A 106 0.93 24.00 -9.78
C LEU A 106 1.34 25.47 -9.98
N CYS A 107 2.60 25.82 -9.66
CA CYS A 107 3.15 27.15 -9.94
C CYS A 107 3.03 27.53 -11.43
N HIS A 108 3.29 26.57 -12.31
CA HIS A 108 3.22 26.78 -13.76
C HIS A 108 1.77 26.82 -14.27
N ARG A 109 1.00 25.78 -14.00
CA ARG A 109 -0.29 25.56 -14.68
C ARG A 109 -1.46 26.24 -14.00
N LYS A 110 -1.46 26.36 -12.67
CA LYS A 110 -2.64 26.76 -11.88
C LYS A 110 -2.48 28.11 -11.18
N TRP A 111 -1.38 28.30 -10.46
CA TRP A 111 -1.21 29.46 -9.59
C TRP A 111 -0.84 30.69 -10.41
N ARG A 112 -1.43 31.82 -10.01
CA ARG A 112 -1.25 33.11 -10.65
C ARG A 112 -0.90 34.19 -9.63
N ASP A 113 -0.12 35.18 -10.05
CA ASP A 113 0.12 36.40 -9.28
C ASP A 113 -1.06 37.38 -9.41
N ALA A 114 -0.92 38.59 -8.86
CA ALA A 114 -1.96 39.61 -8.89
C ALA A 114 -2.29 40.06 -10.33
N GLU A 115 -1.30 40.03 -11.23
CA GLU A 115 -1.41 40.39 -12.64
C GLU A 115 -1.81 39.20 -13.54
N LYS A 116 -2.28 38.09 -12.95
CA LYS A 116 -2.72 36.87 -13.67
C LYS A 116 -1.62 36.15 -14.45
N ARG A 117 -0.35 36.34 -14.11
CA ARG A 117 0.79 35.60 -14.69
C ARG A 117 1.06 34.33 -13.90
N PRO A 118 1.55 33.25 -14.53
CA PRO A 118 1.95 32.05 -13.78
C PRO A 118 3.10 32.36 -12.82
N TRP A 119 3.14 31.65 -11.69
CA TRP A 119 4.25 31.78 -10.74
C TRP A 119 5.56 31.25 -11.32
N LEU A 120 5.47 30.29 -12.24
CA LEU A 120 6.62 29.69 -12.93
C LEU A 120 6.35 29.56 -14.43
N ASP A 121 7.26 30.01 -15.28
CA ASP A 121 7.05 29.97 -16.74
C ASP A 121 7.17 28.58 -17.33
N SER A 122 8.11 27.78 -16.82
CA SER A 122 8.36 26.43 -17.27
C SER A 122 8.78 25.55 -16.11
N VAL A 123 8.35 24.29 -16.13
CA VAL A 123 8.76 23.31 -15.11
C VAL A 123 10.06 22.65 -15.58
N PRO A 124 11.15 22.71 -14.81
CA PRO A 124 12.39 22.03 -15.15
C PRO A 124 12.20 20.51 -15.09
N MET A 125 12.97 19.79 -15.89
CA MET A 125 13.00 18.33 -15.81
C MET A 125 13.76 17.91 -14.55
N ILE A 126 13.07 17.20 -13.65
CA ILE A 126 13.66 16.64 -12.43
C ILE A 126 13.82 15.13 -12.60
N SER A 127 15.07 14.66 -12.59
CA SER A 127 15.39 13.26 -12.81
C SER A 127 15.07 12.40 -11.59
N MET A 128 14.25 11.36 -11.79
CA MET A 128 13.95 10.33 -10.79
C MET A 128 15.08 9.30 -10.73
N LEU A 129 15.30 8.73 -9.54
CA LEU A 129 16.25 7.65 -9.33
C LEU A 129 15.72 6.32 -9.89
N GLU A 130 16.61 5.47 -10.39
CA GLU A 130 16.26 4.16 -10.98
C GLU A 130 15.66 3.20 -9.93
N GLU A 131 14.41 2.75 -10.15
CA GLU A 131 13.69 1.87 -9.22
C GLU A 131 13.70 0.39 -9.63
N ARG A 132 13.94 0.05 -10.91
CA ARG A 132 13.72 -1.32 -11.42
C ARG A 132 14.60 -2.34 -10.71
N LYS A 133 15.87 -2.02 -10.49
CA LYS A 133 16.85 -2.91 -9.84
C LYS A 133 16.57 -3.13 -8.35
N SER A 134 15.95 -2.16 -7.68
CA SER A 134 15.67 -2.22 -6.24
C SER A 134 14.24 -2.68 -5.91
N SER A 135 13.35 -2.69 -6.91
CA SER A 135 11.96 -3.10 -6.72
C SER A 135 11.84 -4.58 -6.34
N ARG A 136 11.24 -4.84 -5.17
CA ARG A 136 11.02 -6.21 -4.71
C ARG A 136 9.87 -6.86 -5.48
N LYS A 137 10.18 -7.92 -6.22
CA LYS A 137 9.20 -8.73 -6.95
C LYS A 137 8.21 -9.44 -5.98
N PRO A 138 6.94 -9.65 -6.39
CA PRO A 138 5.99 -10.50 -5.68
C PRO A 138 6.57 -11.90 -5.42
N TYR A 139 6.25 -12.47 -4.26
CA TYR A 139 6.71 -13.83 -3.92
C TYR A 139 5.53 -14.74 -3.52
N PRO A 140 4.86 -15.40 -4.49
CA PRO A 140 3.82 -16.38 -4.17
C PRO A 140 4.45 -17.63 -3.54
N MET A 141 3.87 -18.11 -2.44
CA MET A 141 4.35 -19.31 -1.73
C MET A 141 3.92 -20.61 -2.42
N SER A 142 4.72 -21.66 -2.23
CA SER A 142 4.25 -23.04 -2.43
C SER A 142 3.36 -23.50 -1.26
N TRP A 143 2.71 -24.66 -1.42
CA TRP A 143 1.96 -25.30 -0.34
C TRP A 143 2.86 -25.74 0.81
N ALA A 144 4.01 -26.34 0.51
CA ALA A 144 5.00 -26.69 1.53
C ALA A 144 5.47 -25.48 2.34
N GLU A 145 5.77 -24.35 1.68
CA GLU A 145 6.15 -23.11 2.35
C GLU A 145 5.03 -22.54 3.23
N GLN A 146 3.78 -22.62 2.76
CA GLN A 146 2.63 -22.24 3.57
C GLN A 146 2.56 -23.11 4.83
N SER A 147 2.65 -24.43 4.71
CA SER A 147 2.61 -25.35 5.85
C SER A 147 3.70 -25.05 6.86
N THR A 148 4.95 -24.85 6.41
CA THR A 148 6.07 -24.47 7.29
C THR A 148 5.81 -23.13 7.97
N LEU A 149 5.43 -22.08 7.23
CA LEU A 149 5.16 -20.76 7.81
C LEU A 149 3.97 -20.78 8.78
N PHE A 150 2.90 -21.48 8.43
CA PHE A 150 1.66 -21.47 9.19
C PHE A 150 1.81 -22.27 10.49
N SER A 151 2.72 -23.24 10.54
CA SER A 151 3.11 -23.91 11.79
C SER A 151 3.87 -23.02 12.78
N GLU A 152 4.37 -21.85 12.33
CA GLU A 152 5.21 -20.96 13.13
C GLU A 152 4.51 -19.66 13.57
N ILE A 153 3.36 -19.32 12.97
CA ILE A 153 2.60 -18.12 13.32
C ILE A 153 1.62 -18.42 14.48
N PRO A 154 1.38 -17.46 15.39
CA PRO A 154 0.43 -17.64 16.48
C PRO A 154 -1.02 -17.75 15.98
N ASP A 155 -1.90 -18.37 16.76
CA ASP A 155 -3.26 -18.75 16.35
C ASP A 155 -4.09 -17.61 15.72
N HIS A 156 -4.09 -16.42 16.33
CA HIS A 156 -4.79 -15.26 15.78
C HIS A 156 -4.28 -14.87 14.39
N LEU A 157 -2.96 -14.85 14.17
CA LEU A 157 -2.37 -14.59 12.85
C LEU A 157 -2.60 -15.76 11.90
N LEU A 158 -2.67 -17.00 12.38
CA LEU A 158 -2.95 -18.17 11.56
C LEU A 158 -4.30 -18.06 10.90
N ARG A 159 -5.37 -17.79 11.67
CA ARG A 159 -6.74 -17.61 11.17
C ARG A 159 -6.81 -16.48 10.14
N MET A 160 -6.25 -15.31 10.46
CA MET A 160 -6.18 -14.17 9.54
C MET A 160 -5.38 -14.50 8.27
N SER A 161 -4.29 -15.25 8.38
CA SER A 161 -3.44 -15.61 7.24
C SER A 161 -4.10 -16.65 6.33
N LEU A 162 -4.81 -17.62 6.90
CA LEU A 162 -5.62 -18.60 6.19
C LEU A 162 -6.76 -17.92 5.43
N TYR A 163 -7.48 -17.01 6.07
CA TYR A 163 -8.49 -16.19 5.40
C TYR A 163 -7.85 -15.39 4.25
N LYS A 164 -6.76 -14.68 4.51
CA LYS A 164 -6.12 -13.79 3.53
C LYS A 164 -5.57 -14.51 2.31
N VAL A 165 -4.94 -15.68 2.48
CA VAL A 165 -4.36 -16.45 1.37
C VAL A 165 -5.44 -17.11 0.49
N ASN A 166 -6.68 -17.17 0.98
CA ASN A 166 -7.84 -17.73 0.29
C ASN A 166 -8.84 -16.69 -0.26
N THR A 167 -8.65 -15.41 0.05
CA THR A 167 -9.54 -14.32 -0.39
C THR A 167 -8.82 -13.24 -1.20
N GLY A 168 -7.48 -13.15 -1.09
CA GLY A 168 -6.71 -12.11 -1.77
C GLY A 168 -6.96 -10.69 -1.23
N SER A 169 -7.55 -10.57 -0.04
CA SER A 169 -7.82 -9.30 0.61
C SER A 169 -6.53 -8.52 0.91
N ARG A 170 -6.60 -7.20 1.03
CA ARG A 170 -5.51 -6.33 1.51
C ARG A 170 -5.31 -6.53 3.02
N GLU A 171 -4.19 -6.10 3.57
CA GLU A 171 -3.90 -6.32 5.00
C GLU A 171 -4.93 -5.63 5.90
N GLN A 172 -5.24 -4.36 5.63
CA GLN A 172 -6.21 -3.61 6.42
C GLN A 172 -7.63 -4.18 6.30
N GLU A 173 -8.02 -4.65 5.10
CA GLU A 173 -9.31 -5.33 4.87
C GLU A 173 -9.48 -6.54 5.80
N VAL A 174 -8.41 -7.29 6.10
CA VAL A 174 -8.46 -8.41 7.05
C VAL A 174 -8.45 -7.90 8.50
N CYS A 175 -7.53 -6.98 8.82
CA CYS A 175 -7.36 -6.44 10.17
C CYS A 175 -8.60 -5.81 10.77
N LYS A 176 -9.44 -5.18 9.93
CA LYS A 176 -10.61 -4.42 10.34
C LYS A 176 -11.90 -5.00 9.77
N LEU A 177 -11.91 -6.27 9.37
CA LEU A 177 -13.10 -6.92 8.82
C LEU A 177 -14.21 -6.94 9.87
N GLN A 178 -15.41 -6.51 9.49
CA GLN A 178 -16.57 -6.41 10.39
C GLN A 178 -17.72 -7.29 9.93
N TRP A 179 -18.55 -7.72 10.88
CA TRP A 179 -19.71 -8.57 10.62
C TRP A 179 -20.83 -7.85 9.86
N ASP A 180 -20.97 -6.54 10.03
CA ASP A 180 -21.97 -5.72 9.32
C ASP A 180 -21.71 -5.62 7.80
N TRP A 181 -20.49 -5.96 7.36
CA TRP A 181 -20.14 -6.04 5.94
C TRP A 181 -20.42 -7.42 5.32
N GLU A 182 -20.78 -8.41 6.13
CA GLU A 182 -21.14 -9.75 5.65
C GLU A 182 -22.52 -9.73 5.00
N ILE A 183 -22.60 -10.23 3.78
CA ILE A 183 -23.85 -10.49 3.07
C ILE A 183 -23.96 -12.00 2.90
N ARG A 184 -24.97 -12.60 3.55
CA ARG A 184 -25.31 -14.00 3.33
C ARG A 184 -26.09 -14.13 2.04
N VAL A 185 -25.78 -15.19 1.28
CA VAL A 185 -26.47 -15.55 0.03
C VAL A 185 -26.99 -16.97 0.20
N PRO A 186 -28.17 -17.14 0.85
CA PRO A 186 -28.70 -18.46 1.20
C PRO A 186 -28.87 -19.39 -0.01
N GLU A 187 -29.22 -18.85 -1.17
CA GLU A 187 -29.44 -19.60 -2.42
C GLU A 187 -28.17 -20.31 -2.91
N LEU A 188 -27.00 -19.81 -2.54
CA LEU A 188 -25.70 -20.38 -2.89
C LEU A 188 -25.01 -21.06 -1.70
N GLU A 189 -25.70 -21.17 -0.54
CA GLU A 189 -25.13 -21.60 0.74
C GLU A 189 -23.80 -20.90 1.05
N ALA A 190 -23.73 -19.61 0.72
CA ALA A 190 -22.50 -18.83 0.73
C ALA A 190 -22.65 -17.52 1.50
N SER A 191 -21.52 -16.84 1.68
CA SER A 191 -21.42 -15.51 2.25
C SER A 191 -20.28 -14.77 1.56
N VAL A 192 -20.47 -13.48 1.39
CA VAL A 192 -19.49 -12.57 0.81
C VAL A 192 -19.34 -11.37 1.74
N PHE A 193 -18.22 -10.65 1.64
CA PHE A 193 -18.09 -9.36 2.32
C PHE A 193 -18.14 -8.24 1.29
N LEU A 194 -18.96 -7.23 1.53
CA LEU A 194 -18.95 -5.99 0.75
C LEU A 194 -18.26 -4.91 1.58
N ILE A 195 -16.96 -4.72 1.33
CA ILE A 195 -16.17 -3.74 2.07
C ILE A 195 -16.54 -2.34 1.56
N PRO A 196 -16.96 -1.42 2.46
CA PRO A 196 -17.41 -0.07 2.08
C PRO A 196 -16.37 0.73 1.30
N ALA A 197 -16.81 1.60 0.40
CA ALA A 197 -15.94 2.46 -0.42
C ALA A 197 -15.09 3.45 0.39
N ASP A 198 -15.56 3.85 1.57
CA ASP A 198 -14.90 4.74 2.52
C ASP A 198 -13.93 4.00 3.48
N PHE A 199 -13.86 2.67 3.40
CA PHE A 199 -13.01 1.85 4.26
C PHE A 199 -11.49 1.99 3.94
N GLY A 200 -10.65 1.91 4.96
CA GLY A 200 -9.19 1.76 4.76
C GLY A 200 -8.41 3.06 4.82
N GLY A 201 -9.04 4.08 5.39
CA GLY A 201 -8.41 5.33 5.68
C GLY A 201 -7.47 5.36 6.85
N ARG A 202 -6.40 6.13 6.71
CA ARG A 202 -5.62 6.58 7.87
C ARG A 202 -6.37 7.65 8.68
N ASN A 203 -7.40 8.24 8.10
CA ASN A 203 -8.31 9.25 8.64
C ASN A 203 -9.66 9.13 7.91
N GLU A 204 -10.71 9.80 8.43
CA GLU A 204 -12.07 9.84 7.84
C GLU A 204 -12.07 10.20 6.34
N LYS A 205 -11.03 10.87 5.85
CA LYS A 205 -10.88 11.34 4.46
C LYS A 205 -10.15 10.38 3.53
N SER A 206 -9.71 9.23 4.03
CA SER A 206 -8.99 8.24 3.24
C SER A 206 -9.93 7.07 2.97
N GLY A 207 -10.65 7.04 1.85
CA GLY A 207 -11.45 5.87 1.49
C GLY A 207 -10.59 4.68 1.03
N VAL A 208 -11.26 3.60 0.61
CA VAL A 208 -10.63 2.51 -0.15
C VAL A 208 -9.92 3.21 -1.29
N LYS A 209 -8.66 2.87 -1.55
CA LYS A 209 -7.93 3.41 -2.70
C LYS A 209 -8.84 3.21 -3.92
N ASN A 210 -9.46 4.31 -4.38
CA ASN A 210 -10.39 4.46 -5.51
C ASN A 210 -11.88 4.74 -5.22
N GLY A 211 -12.38 4.73 -3.97
CA GLY A 211 -13.76 5.14 -3.65
C GLY A 211 -14.87 4.23 -4.20
N ASP A 212 -14.53 2.96 -4.47
CA ASP A 212 -15.48 1.93 -4.92
C ASP A 212 -15.58 0.85 -3.83
N GLU A 213 -16.76 0.24 -3.68
CA GLU A 213 -16.95 -0.91 -2.79
C GLU A 213 -16.11 -2.11 -3.25
N ARG A 214 -15.75 -2.96 -2.29
CA ARG A 214 -14.90 -4.13 -2.54
C ARG A 214 -15.61 -5.41 -2.11
N LEU A 215 -16.16 -6.14 -3.09
CA LEU A 215 -16.66 -7.50 -2.91
C LEU A 215 -15.50 -8.46 -2.60
N VAL A 216 -15.58 -9.21 -1.51
CA VAL A 216 -14.67 -10.30 -1.16
C VAL A 216 -15.46 -11.59 -1.14
N VAL A 217 -15.13 -12.49 -2.07
CA VAL A 217 -15.75 -13.81 -2.18
C VAL A 217 -15.03 -14.80 -1.27
N LEU A 218 -15.81 -15.61 -0.54
CA LEU A 218 -15.30 -16.64 0.36
C LEU A 218 -15.28 -17.99 -0.36
N ASN A 219 -14.10 -18.58 -0.52
CA ASN A 219 -14.01 -20.00 -0.84
C ASN A 219 -14.31 -20.85 0.41
N LYS A 220 -14.44 -22.17 0.27
CA LYS A 220 -14.77 -23.09 1.37
C LYS A 220 -13.82 -22.97 2.56
N VAL A 221 -12.52 -22.75 2.33
CA VAL A 221 -11.52 -22.60 3.40
C VAL A 221 -11.70 -21.27 4.12
N ALA A 222 -11.91 -20.18 3.38
CA ALA A 222 -12.18 -18.87 3.97
C ALA A 222 -13.50 -18.88 4.76
N MET A 223 -14.53 -19.54 4.24
CA MET A 223 -15.82 -19.71 4.93
C MET A 223 -15.64 -20.42 6.28
N SER A 224 -14.93 -21.55 6.29
CA SER A 224 -14.66 -22.29 7.53
C SER A 224 -13.92 -21.45 8.58
N VAL A 225 -13.00 -20.57 8.16
CA VAL A 225 -12.34 -19.62 9.07
C VAL A 225 -13.35 -18.63 9.64
N ILE A 226 -14.23 -18.07 8.80
CA ILE A 226 -15.27 -17.11 9.20
C ILE A 226 -16.25 -17.75 10.18
N ASP A 227 -16.73 -18.95 9.90
CA ASP A 227 -17.63 -19.66 10.80
C ASP A 227 -16.99 -19.92 12.16
N GLY A 228 -15.71 -20.27 12.20
CA GLY A 228 -14.94 -20.41 13.45
C GLY A 228 -14.69 -19.10 14.19
N GLN A 229 -14.97 -17.93 13.60
CA GLN A 229 -14.90 -16.63 14.28
C GLN A 229 -16.26 -16.15 14.84
N ARG A 230 -17.38 -16.79 14.44
CA ARG A 230 -18.70 -16.36 14.86
C ARG A 230 -18.86 -16.47 16.37
N GLY A 231 -19.52 -15.48 16.97
CA GLY A 231 -19.76 -15.42 18.41
C GLY A 231 -18.57 -14.96 19.26
N LEU A 232 -17.36 -14.83 18.69
CA LEU A 232 -16.18 -14.38 19.46
C LEU A 232 -16.18 -12.88 19.78
N HIS A 233 -16.78 -12.06 18.91
CA HIS A 233 -16.87 -10.61 19.09
C HIS A 233 -18.04 -10.03 18.29
N PRO A 234 -18.78 -9.03 18.81
CA PRO A 234 -20.00 -8.50 18.17
C PRO A 234 -19.73 -7.72 16.87
N THR A 235 -18.60 -7.01 16.77
CA THR A 235 -18.29 -6.15 15.61
C THR A 235 -17.25 -6.73 14.66
N TYR A 236 -16.06 -7.06 15.16
CA TYR A 236 -14.94 -7.53 14.34
C TYR A 236 -14.94 -9.05 14.14
N VAL A 237 -14.59 -9.46 12.93
CA VAL A 237 -14.36 -10.87 12.59
C VAL A 237 -13.06 -11.38 13.23
N PHE A 238 -12.00 -10.56 13.27
CA PHE A 238 -10.70 -10.92 13.83
C PHE A 238 -10.31 -9.98 15.00
N PRO A 239 -10.89 -10.17 16.19
CA PRO A 239 -10.60 -9.35 17.38
C PRO A 239 -9.23 -9.71 17.96
N TYR A 240 -8.26 -8.78 17.96
CA TYR A 240 -6.91 -9.00 18.51
C TYR A 240 -6.17 -7.71 18.91
N GLY A 241 -6.86 -6.59 18.98
CA GLY A 241 -6.32 -5.30 19.37
C GLY A 241 -6.25 -5.11 20.87
N GLN A 242 -6.03 -3.87 21.29
CA GLN A 242 -6.16 -3.50 22.70
C GLN A 242 -7.62 -3.68 23.14
N THR A 243 -7.83 -4.18 24.34
CA THR A 243 -9.18 -4.37 24.87
C THR A 243 -9.82 -3.03 25.22
N ASP A 244 -11.05 -2.83 24.77
CA ASP A 244 -11.93 -1.75 25.21
C ASP A 244 -13.14 -2.34 25.99
N GLU A 245 -14.13 -1.50 26.30
CA GLU A 245 -15.36 -1.90 27.01
C GLU A 245 -16.15 -3.03 26.31
N ARG A 246 -15.89 -3.29 25.03
CA ARG A 246 -16.59 -4.28 24.19
C ARG A 246 -15.73 -5.50 23.87
N GLY A 247 -14.50 -5.56 24.38
CA GLY A 247 -13.55 -6.66 24.15
C GLY A 247 -12.33 -6.25 23.31
N PRO A 248 -11.57 -7.21 22.77
CA PRO A 248 -10.39 -6.91 21.96
C PRO A 248 -10.77 -6.17 20.67
N THR A 249 -10.19 -4.98 20.46
CA THR A 249 -10.42 -4.17 19.25
C THR A 249 -9.84 -4.81 17.97
N ALA A 250 -9.97 -4.14 16.83
CA ALA A 250 -9.32 -4.55 15.59
C ALA A 250 -7.78 -4.50 15.70
N MET A 251 -7.11 -5.47 15.06
CA MET A 251 -5.65 -5.47 14.97
C MET A 251 -5.17 -4.30 14.10
N HIS A 252 -4.16 -3.54 14.55
CA HIS A 252 -3.63 -2.44 13.73
C HIS A 252 -2.96 -2.91 12.43
N ARG A 253 -2.17 -3.99 12.48
CA ARG A 253 -1.50 -4.60 11.32
C ARG A 253 -1.09 -6.05 11.61
N MET A 254 -1.10 -6.89 10.60
CA MET A 254 -0.59 -8.27 10.67
C MET A 254 0.94 -8.33 10.60
N ASN A 255 1.59 -7.39 9.90
CA ASN A 255 3.06 -7.36 9.76
C ASN A 255 3.77 -6.78 11.00
N ASP A 256 3.47 -7.37 12.15
CA ASP A 256 3.93 -6.99 13.46
C ASP A 256 5.25 -7.73 13.83
N THR A 257 5.60 -7.71 15.11
CA THR A 257 6.79 -8.42 15.59
C THR A 257 6.59 -9.94 15.59
N ALA A 258 5.37 -10.43 15.85
CA ALA A 258 5.07 -11.85 15.83
C ALA A 258 5.25 -12.46 14.43
N TRP A 259 4.67 -11.83 13.39
CA TRP A 259 4.86 -12.25 11.99
C TRP A 259 6.34 -12.28 11.59
N LYS A 260 7.08 -11.23 11.96
CA LYS A 260 8.51 -11.11 11.61
C LYS A 260 9.37 -12.17 12.29
N LYS A 261 9.07 -12.54 13.54
CA LYS A 261 9.75 -13.63 14.25
C LYS A 261 9.37 -14.99 13.66
N ALA A 262 8.09 -15.21 13.38
CA ALA A 262 7.59 -16.46 12.80
C ALA A 262 8.23 -16.78 11.44
N ARG A 263 8.32 -15.82 10.51
CA ARG A 263 8.98 -16.07 9.21
C ARG A 263 10.48 -16.39 9.32
N VAL A 264 11.17 -15.90 10.36
CA VAL A 264 12.58 -16.23 10.60
C VAL A 264 12.69 -17.69 11.06
N ARG A 265 11.83 -18.12 12.00
CA ARG A 265 11.77 -19.52 12.43
C ARG A 265 11.38 -20.45 11.28
N ALA A 266 10.37 -20.07 10.49
CA ALA A 266 9.93 -20.84 9.32
C ALA A 266 11.05 -21.02 8.29
N ALA A 267 11.85 -19.98 8.04
CA ALA A 267 13.01 -20.09 7.15
C ALA A 267 14.08 -21.04 7.71
N ALA A 268 14.38 -20.96 9.02
CA ALA A 268 15.34 -21.86 9.65
C ALA A 268 14.85 -23.32 9.64
N LYS A 269 13.56 -23.55 9.91
CA LYS A 269 12.91 -24.86 9.83
C LYS A 269 12.97 -25.44 8.42
N TRP A 270 12.64 -24.63 7.41
CA TRP A 270 12.76 -25.02 6.00
C TRP A 270 14.19 -25.48 5.65
N GLU A 271 15.20 -24.73 6.09
CA GLU A 271 16.62 -25.05 5.85
C GLU A 271 17.03 -26.35 6.53
N ALA A 272 16.56 -26.58 7.76
CA ALA A 272 16.82 -27.80 8.51
C ALA A 272 16.20 -29.04 7.85
N GLU A 273 14.98 -28.91 7.33
CA GLU A 273 14.22 -29.99 6.67
C GLU A 273 14.76 -30.30 5.26
N HIS A 274 15.01 -29.28 4.45
CA HIS A 274 15.35 -29.44 3.01
C HIS A 274 16.86 -29.41 2.72
N LYS A 275 17.70 -29.25 3.77
CA LYS A 275 19.17 -29.19 3.67
C LYS A 275 19.69 -28.21 2.60
N SER A 276 18.93 -27.15 2.35
CA SER A 276 19.24 -26.13 1.35
C SER A 276 18.76 -24.75 1.82
N PRO A 277 19.45 -23.66 1.42
CA PRO A 277 19.06 -22.31 1.85
C PRO A 277 17.61 -21.99 1.49
N ALA A 278 16.87 -21.42 2.44
CA ALA A 278 15.54 -20.91 2.22
C ALA A 278 15.60 -19.79 1.16
N HIS A 279 14.69 -19.85 0.20
CA HIS A 279 14.64 -18.83 -0.85
C HIS A 279 14.52 -17.42 -0.22
N PRO A 280 15.27 -16.40 -0.67
CA PRO A 280 15.28 -15.07 -0.04
C PRO A 280 13.89 -14.42 0.08
N GLY A 281 13.01 -14.71 -0.89
CA GLY A 281 11.60 -14.31 -0.87
C GLY A 281 10.78 -14.93 0.28
N PHE A 282 11.03 -16.21 0.62
CA PHE A 282 10.38 -16.91 1.72
C PHE A 282 10.89 -16.38 3.07
N ARG A 283 12.22 -16.31 3.22
CA ARG A 283 12.88 -15.75 4.41
C ARG A 283 12.38 -14.35 4.77
N SER A 284 12.08 -13.54 3.76
CA SER A 284 11.63 -12.16 3.93
C SER A 284 10.15 -11.96 3.64
N ILE A 285 9.33 -13.01 3.63
CA ILE A 285 7.94 -12.97 3.16
C ILE A 285 7.12 -11.87 3.83
N ARG A 286 6.29 -11.19 3.03
CA ARG A 286 5.38 -10.12 3.46
C ARG A 286 3.97 -10.67 3.60
N VAL A 287 3.19 -10.08 4.49
CA VAL A 287 1.75 -10.36 4.58
C VAL A 287 1.05 -10.13 3.22
N HIS A 288 1.49 -9.15 2.43
CA HIS A 288 0.95 -8.91 1.09
C HIS A 288 1.29 -10.02 0.07
N ASP A 289 2.34 -10.80 0.30
CA ASP A 289 2.67 -11.95 -0.55
C ASP A 289 1.61 -13.07 -0.42
N LEU A 290 0.76 -13.07 0.63
CA LEU A 290 -0.43 -13.94 0.72
C LEU A 290 -1.47 -13.62 -0.36
N LYS A 291 -1.68 -12.33 -0.67
CA LYS A 291 -2.53 -11.90 -1.79
C LYS A 291 -1.94 -12.33 -3.13
N HIS A 292 -0.62 -12.20 -3.30
CA HIS A 292 0.06 -12.67 -4.50
C HIS A 292 -0.01 -14.20 -4.66
N THR A 293 0.02 -14.92 -3.54
CA THR A 293 -0.15 -16.39 -3.50
C THR A 293 -1.54 -16.76 -4.00
N PHE A 294 -2.60 -16.15 -3.48
CA PHE A 294 -3.97 -16.36 -3.96
C PHE A 294 -4.09 -16.13 -5.48
N GLY A 295 -3.63 -14.98 -5.97
CA GLY A 295 -3.67 -14.67 -7.40
C GLY A 295 -2.86 -15.63 -8.29
N ARG A 296 -1.75 -16.17 -7.76
CA ARG A 296 -0.94 -17.18 -8.46
C ARG A 296 -1.62 -18.55 -8.48
N ARG A 297 -2.28 -18.95 -7.40
CA ARG A 297 -3.04 -20.21 -7.33
C ARG A 297 -4.25 -20.17 -8.25
N LEU A 298 -5.02 -19.07 -8.26
CA LEU A 298 -6.10 -18.88 -9.23
C LEU A 298 -5.59 -19.04 -10.68
N ARG A 299 -4.44 -18.43 -11.00
CA ARG A 299 -3.84 -18.55 -12.35
C ARG A 299 -3.50 -20.00 -12.68
N ALA A 300 -2.90 -20.72 -11.73
CA ALA A 300 -2.52 -22.11 -11.93
C ALA A 300 -3.73 -23.04 -12.04
N ALA A 301 -4.83 -22.69 -11.39
CA ALA A 301 -6.10 -23.40 -11.45
C ALA A 301 -6.93 -23.09 -12.71
N GLY A 302 -6.37 -22.36 -13.68
CA GLY A 302 -7.04 -22.04 -14.95
C GLY A 302 -8.06 -20.91 -14.87
N VAL A 303 -8.16 -20.18 -13.75
CA VAL A 303 -9.11 -19.08 -13.60
C VAL A 303 -8.76 -17.94 -14.57
N THR A 304 -9.79 -17.43 -15.26
CA THR A 304 -9.64 -16.40 -16.29
C THR A 304 -8.99 -15.13 -15.74
N LEU A 305 -8.42 -14.28 -16.61
CA LEU A 305 -7.85 -13.01 -16.15
C LEU A 305 -8.92 -12.08 -15.57
N GLU A 306 -10.13 -12.11 -16.14
CA GLU A 306 -11.27 -11.31 -15.71
C GLU A 306 -11.72 -11.68 -14.29
N ASP A 307 -12.00 -12.96 -14.05
CA ASP A 307 -12.41 -13.45 -12.73
C ASP A 307 -11.29 -13.24 -11.70
N ARG A 308 -10.02 -13.42 -12.09
CA ARG A 308 -8.89 -13.09 -11.21
C ARG A 308 -8.83 -11.62 -10.83
N LYS A 309 -9.16 -10.70 -11.75
CA LYS A 309 -9.22 -9.27 -11.43
C LYS A 309 -10.38 -8.98 -10.47
N ALA A 310 -11.56 -9.55 -10.72
CA ALA A 310 -12.72 -9.45 -9.82
C ALA A 310 -12.40 -9.99 -8.42
N LEU A 311 -11.90 -11.23 -8.32
CA LEU A 311 -11.51 -11.86 -7.07
C LEU A 311 -10.38 -11.13 -6.32
N LEU A 312 -9.47 -10.44 -7.01
CA LEU A 312 -8.40 -9.65 -6.38
C LEU A 312 -8.78 -8.18 -6.13
N GLY A 313 -9.96 -7.73 -6.56
CA GLY A 313 -10.40 -6.35 -6.40
C GLY A 313 -9.54 -5.38 -7.19
N HIS A 314 -9.12 -5.82 -8.38
CA HIS A 314 -8.51 -4.97 -9.39
C HIS A 314 -9.63 -4.38 -10.24
N LYS A 315 -9.52 -3.08 -10.58
CA LYS A 315 -10.52 -2.41 -11.42
C LYS A 315 -10.69 -3.16 -12.75
N ASN A 316 -11.92 -3.64 -12.97
CA ASN A 316 -12.57 -3.55 -14.27
C ASN A 316 -13.43 -2.27 -14.17
N GLY A 317 -13.44 -1.42 -15.19
CA GLY A 317 -14.03 -0.08 -15.09
C GLY A 317 -15.45 -0.07 -14.50
N SER A 318 -15.73 0.91 -13.63
CA SER A 318 -17.07 1.31 -13.16
C SER A 318 -18.07 0.16 -12.94
N VAL A 319 -17.75 -0.81 -12.09
CA VAL A 319 -18.76 -1.77 -11.63
C VAL A 319 -19.41 -1.16 -10.39
N THR A 320 -20.51 -0.46 -10.60
CA THR A 320 -21.55 -0.23 -9.59
C THR A 320 -21.99 -1.58 -9.01
N SER A 321 -22.37 -1.59 -7.75
CA SER A 321 -22.53 -2.72 -6.80
C SER A 321 -23.58 -3.78 -7.13
N HIS A 322 -23.88 -4.02 -8.40
CA HIS A 322 -24.87 -4.99 -8.85
C HIS A 322 -24.18 -6.25 -9.34
N TYR A 323 -23.91 -7.17 -8.42
CA TYR A 323 -23.56 -8.54 -8.77
C TYR A 323 -24.85 -9.36 -8.88
N SER A 324 -25.06 -10.01 -10.02
CA SER A 324 -26.11 -11.02 -10.16
C SER A 324 -25.76 -12.28 -9.36
N THR A 325 -26.76 -13.07 -8.97
CA THR A 325 -26.55 -14.36 -8.31
C THR A 325 -25.66 -15.28 -9.14
N ALA A 326 -25.83 -15.29 -10.47
CA ALA A 326 -25.03 -16.08 -11.40
C ALA A 326 -23.54 -15.65 -11.41
N GLU A 327 -23.27 -14.34 -11.38
CA GLU A 327 -21.89 -13.84 -11.27
C GLU A 327 -21.25 -14.22 -9.92
N LEU A 328 -22.00 -14.14 -8.82
CA LEU A 328 -21.51 -14.58 -7.51
C LEU A 328 -21.21 -16.08 -7.49
N GLU A 329 -22.11 -16.91 -8.02
CA GLU A 329 -21.93 -18.35 -8.15
C GLU A 329 -20.67 -18.70 -8.96
N GLN A 330 -20.48 -18.02 -10.09
CA GLN A 330 -19.29 -18.14 -10.93
C GLN A 330 -18.02 -17.80 -10.12
N LEU A 331 -17.99 -16.64 -9.45
CA LEU A 331 -16.83 -16.21 -8.68
C LEU A 331 -16.53 -17.14 -7.49
N ILE A 332 -17.55 -17.67 -6.81
CA ILE A 332 -17.41 -18.66 -5.73
C ILE A 332 -16.80 -19.95 -6.29
N THR A 333 -17.31 -20.43 -7.42
CA THR A 333 -16.80 -21.61 -8.11
C THR A 333 -15.33 -21.45 -8.48
N GLU A 334 -14.96 -20.33 -9.10
CA GLU A 334 -13.57 -20.02 -9.46
C GLU A 334 -12.66 -19.88 -8.23
N ALA A 335 -13.13 -19.24 -7.16
CA ALA A 335 -12.36 -19.10 -5.91
C ALA A 335 -12.08 -20.45 -5.23
N ASN A 336 -13.01 -21.40 -5.33
CA ASN A 336 -12.88 -22.76 -4.79
C ASN A 336 -11.83 -23.60 -5.53
N LYS A 337 -11.52 -23.30 -6.80
CA LYS A 337 -10.46 -24.00 -7.56
C LYS A 337 -9.07 -23.84 -6.93
N VAL A 338 -8.84 -22.81 -6.11
CA VAL A 338 -7.58 -22.59 -5.38
C VAL A 338 -7.21 -23.80 -4.52
N SER A 339 -8.18 -24.39 -3.81
CA SER A 339 -7.97 -25.54 -2.92
C SER A 339 -7.59 -26.82 -3.68
N ALA A 340 -7.96 -26.95 -4.96
CA ALA A 340 -7.57 -28.10 -5.77
C ALA A 340 -6.08 -28.12 -6.14
N THR A 341 -5.37 -26.99 -5.98
CA THR A 341 -3.94 -26.89 -6.31
C THR A 341 -3.00 -27.49 -5.24
N ASP A 342 -3.54 -28.00 -4.12
CA ASP A 342 -2.79 -28.49 -2.96
C ASP A 342 -2.07 -29.83 -3.21
N SER A 343 -2.52 -30.64 -4.17
CA SER A 343 -1.86 -31.93 -4.48
C SER A 343 -2.42 -32.73 -5.67
N ARG A 344 -3.59 -32.37 -6.22
CA ARG A 344 -4.29 -33.16 -7.26
C ARG A 344 -4.55 -32.44 -8.59
N GLY A 345 -4.29 -31.14 -8.66
CA GLY A 345 -4.33 -30.36 -9.91
C GLY A 345 -2.97 -30.30 -10.61
N PRO A 346 -2.89 -29.70 -11.82
CA PRO A 346 -1.60 -29.47 -12.50
C PRO A 346 -0.65 -28.79 -11.52
N ALA A 347 0.45 -29.48 -11.20
CA ALA A 347 1.37 -29.09 -10.15
C ALA A 347 1.77 -27.61 -10.32
N LEU A 348 1.69 -26.83 -9.25
CA LEU A 348 2.11 -25.44 -9.24
C LEU A 348 3.65 -25.40 -9.32
N THR A 349 4.21 -25.58 -10.51
CA THR A 349 5.66 -25.49 -10.74
C THR A 349 6.07 -24.03 -10.67
N ILE A 350 6.54 -23.59 -9.51
CA ILE A 350 7.16 -22.28 -9.35
C ILE A 350 8.57 -22.38 -9.93
N LEU A 351 8.75 -21.91 -11.17
CA LEU A 351 10.07 -21.74 -11.74
C LEU A 351 10.85 -20.71 -10.93
N ARG A 352 11.85 -21.18 -10.18
CA ARG A 352 12.77 -20.34 -9.40
C ARG A 352 14.14 -20.40 -10.06
N ARG A 353 14.76 -19.24 -10.26
CA ARG A 353 16.16 -19.18 -10.69
C ARG A 353 17.02 -19.66 -9.51
N LYS A 354 17.93 -20.61 -9.73
CA LYS A 354 18.96 -20.94 -8.75
C LYS A 354 19.71 -19.65 -8.40
N THR A 355 19.70 -19.29 -7.12
CA THR A 355 20.50 -18.17 -6.62
C THR A 355 21.89 -18.77 -6.41
N ALA A 356 22.89 -18.26 -7.14
CA ALA A 356 24.28 -18.69 -7.00
C ALA A 356 24.85 -18.21 -5.67
#